data_AF-A0A4Q3IVR0-F1
#
_entry.id   AF-A0A4Q3IVR0-F1
#
_cell.length_a   1.000
_cell.length_b   1.000
_cell.length_c   1.000
_cell.angle_alpha   90.00
_cell.angle_beta   90.00
_cell.angle_gamma   90.00
#
_symmetry.space_group_name_H-M   'P 1'
#
loop_
_entity.id
_entity.type
_entity.pdbx_description
1 polymer ?
#
loop_
_entity_poly.entity_id
_entity_poly.type
_entity_poly.pdbx_seq_one_letter_code
_entity_poly.pdbx_strand_id
1 'polypeptide(L)'
;MVRNPTGPRCLMTVPSGLKQAFSLFQAGRVDEAAAACRGVLATVPGSGDAHHLLGIIAHRAGRFDEAADHVRRAIAASPRQAECHNTLGAIERAAGRLEAAIAMFR
;
A
#
# COMPACT_ATOMS: atom_id res chain seq x y z
N MET A 1 0.77 -22.04 32.43
CA MET A 1 1.90 -22.64 31.67
C MET A 1 2.01 -21.93 30.33
N VAL A 2 3.20 -21.42 30.02
CA VAL A 2 3.55 -20.73 28.78
C VAL A 2 3.96 -21.77 27.73
N ARG A 3 3.53 -21.57 26.46
CA ARG A 3 4.27 -21.78 25.19
C ARG A 3 3.43 -22.43 24.07
N ASN A 4 2.97 -21.55 23.17
CA ASN A 4 3.19 -21.58 21.71
C ASN A 4 2.56 -22.69 20.84
N PRO A 5 1.83 -22.33 19.77
CA PRO A 5 1.78 -23.11 18.54
C PRO A 5 2.57 -22.40 17.41
N THR A 6 3.77 -22.92 17.12
CA THR A 6 4.56 -22.59 15.92
C THR A 6 4.14 -23.46 14.73
N GLY A 7 3.33 -22.90 13.81
CA GLY A 7 3.27 -23.14 12.34
C GLY A 7 2.80 -24.51 11.78
N PRO A 8 2.40 -24.61 10.49
CA PRO A 8 2.55 -23.64 9.40
C PRO A 8 1.23 -23.16 8.72
N ARG A 9 1.27 -21.91 8.24
CA ARG A 9 0.71 -21.41 6.96
C ARG A 9 -0.54 -22.12 6.41
N CYS A 10 -1.71 -21.54 6.63
CA CYS A 10 -2.81 -21.38 5.66
C CYS A 10 -4.02 -20.82 6.42
N LEU A 11 -4.88 -20.06 5.73
CA LEU A 11 -6.04 -19.33 6.27
C LEU A 11 -5.75 -17.92 6.83
N MET A 12 -4.87 -17.15 6.18
CA MET A 12 -5.28 -15.75 5.99
C MET A 12 -6.41 -15.79 4.96
N THR A 13 -7.65 -15.87 5.45
CA THR A 13 -8.83 -15.69 4.61
C THR A 13 -8.63 -14.36 3.88
N VAL A 14 -8.38 -14.42 2.57
CA VAL A 14 -8.05 -13.30 1.69
C VAL A 14 -8.88 -12.02 1.96
N PRO A 15 -10.21 -12.08 2.25
CA PRO A 15 -10.99 -10.89 2.60
C PRO A 15 -10.67 -10.24 3.96
N SER A 16 -10.07 -10.97 4.91
CA SER A 16 -9.68 -10.42 6.22
C SER A 16 -8.33 -9.73 6.21
N GLY A 17 -7.39 -10.15 5.35
CA GLY A 17 -6.05 -9.55 5.30
C GLY A 17 -6.08 -8.06 4.92
N LEU A 18 -7.00 -7.68 4.02
CA LEU A 18 -7.15 -6.29 3.60
C LEU A 18 -7.83 -5.43 4.68
N LYS A 19 -8.87 -5.95 5.33
CA LYS A 19 -9.49 -5.29 6.48
C LYS A 19 -8.51 -5.07 7.62
N GLN A 20 -7.66 -6.06 7.90
CA GLN A 20 -6.60 -5.96 8.90
C GLN A 20 -5.57 -4.90 8.51
N ALA A 21 -5.13 -4.89 7.24
CA ALA A 21 -4.19 -3.88 6.74
C ALA A 21 -4.76 -2.46 6.92
N PHE A 22 -6.05 -2.26 6.65
CA PHE A 22 -6.72 -0.98 6.85
C PHE A 22 -6.78 -0.57 8.33
N SER A 23 -7.06 -1.52 9.23
CA SER A 23 -7.05 -1.27 10.68
C SER A 23 -5.65 -0.90 11.19
N LEU A 24 -4.61 -1.59 10.73
CA LEU A 24 -3.21 -1.29 11.07
C LEU A 24 -2.80 0.09 10.56
N PHE A 25 -3.21 0.43 9.33
CA PHE A 25 -2.97 1.75 8.75
C PHE A 25 -3.63 2.88 9.56
N GLN A 26 -4.88 2.69 10.00
CA GLN A 26 -5.56 3.63 10.88
C GLN A 26 -4.90 3.74 12.27
N ALA A 27 -4.33 2.64 12.77
CA ALA A 27 -3.55 2.63 14.00
C ALA A 27 -2.13 3.24 13.85
N GLY A 28 -1.76 3.72 12.65
CA GLY A 28 -0.44 4.28 12.37
C GLY A 28 0.67 3.24 12.17
N ARG A 29 0.34 1.94 12.24
CA ARG A 29 1.29 0.81 12.07
C ARG A 29 1.49 0.53 10.58
N VAL A 30 2.10 1.47 9.88
CA VAL A 30 2.26 1.46 8.41
C VAL A 30 3.08 0.28 7.89
N ASP A 31 4.13 -0.14 8.61
CA ASP A 31 4.96 -1.28 8.20
C ASP A 31 4.19 -2.61 8.22
N GLU A 32 3.37 -2.80 9.26
CA GLU A 32 2.55 -4.01 9.40
C GLU A 32 1.39 -4.00 8.42
N ALA A 33 0.80 -2.83 8.16
CA ALA A 33 -0.20 -2.67 7.10
C ALA A 33 0.40 -3.06 5.74
N ALA A 34 1.63 -2.65 5.44
CA ALA A 34 2.31 -3.02 4.21
C ALA A 34 2.60 -4.54 4.14
N ALA A 35 3.02 -5.15 5.26
CA ALA A 35 3.22 -6.59 5.33
C ALA A 35 1.91 -7.38 5.10
N ALA A 36 0.80 -6.92 5.68
CA ALA A 36 -0.53 -7.50 5.49
C ALA A 36 -0.98 -7.37 4.02
N CYS A 37 -0.80 -6.21 3.39
CA CYS A 37 -1.08 -6.02 1.97
C CYS A 37 -0.23 -6.94 1.07
N ARG A 38 1.07 -7.10 1.36
CA ARG A 38 1.94 -8.05 0.64
C ARG A 38 1.46 -9.49 0.81
N GLY A 39 0.98 -9.85 1.99
CA GLY A 39 0.34 -11.15 2.23
C GLY A 39 -0.91 -11.35 1.37
N VAL A 40 -1.76 -10.32 1.26
CA VAL A 40 -2.92 -10.35 0.35
C VAL A 40 -2.47 -10.50 -1.10
N LEU A 41 -1.48 -9.72 -1.55
CA LEU A 41 -0.94 -9.80 -2.91
C LEU A 41 -0.30 -11.16 -3.23
N ALA A 42 0.26 -11.85 -2.23
CA ALA A 42 0.76 -13.21 -2.42
C ALA A 42 -0.36 -14.21 -2.74
N THR A 43 -1.58 -13.94 -2.29
CA THR A 43 -2.77 -14.76 -2.59
C THR A 43 -3.55 -14.26 -3.79
N VAL A 44 -3.68 -12.94 -3.95
CA VAL A 44 -4.39 -12.25 -5.03
C VAL A 44 -3.50 -11.14 -5.56
N PRO A 45 -2.60 -11.44 -6.51
CA PRO A 45 -1.64 -10.48 -7.06
C PRO A 45 -2.31 -9.28 -7.77
N GLY A 46 -3.53 -9.48 -8.25
CA GLY A 46 -4.34 -8.48 -8.92
C GLY A 46 -5.29 -7.70 -7.99
N SER A 47 -5.10 -7.73 -6.67
CA SER A 47 -5.95 -6.97 -5.75
C SER A 47 -5.63 -5.47 -5.88
N GLY A 48 -6.53 -4.73 -6.55
CA GLY A 48 -6.40 -3.28 -6.71
C GLY A 48 -6.36 -2.55 -5.38
N ASP A 49 -7.21 -2.95 -4.44
CA ASP A 49 -7.30 -2.36 -3.09
C ASP A 49 -6.00 -2.54 -2.28
N ALA A 50 -5.34 -3.69 -2.41
CA ALA A 50 -4.07 -3.95 -1.70
C ALA A 50 -2.93 -3.10 -2.29
N HIS A 51 -2.88 -2.96 -3.62
CA HIS A 51 -1.93 -2.06 -4.29
C HIS A 51 -2.21 -0.59 -3.95
N HIS A 52 -3.48 -0.19 -3.87
CA HIS A 52 -3.87 1.17 -3.49
C HIS A 52 -3.40 1.52 -2.07
N LEU A 53 -3.61 0.62 -1.10
CA LEU A 53 -3.15 0.86 0.27
C LEU A 53 -1.62 0.89 0.38
N LEU A 54 -0.90 0.03 -0.36
CA LEU A 54 0.57 0.10 -0.46
C LEU A 54 1.05 1.43 -1.06
N GLY A 55 0.33 1.93 -2.07
CA GLY A 55 0.58 3.24 -2.66
C GLY A 55 0.46 4.38 -1.64
N ILE A 56 -0.62 4.39 -0.84
CA ILE A 56 -0.81 5.37 0.22
C ILE A 56 0.30 5.26 1.28
N ILE A 57 0.67 4.05 1.68
CA ILE A 57 1.74 3.81 2.66
C ILE A 57 3.09 4.33 2.13
N ALA A 58 3.43 4.02 0.89
CA ALA A 58 4.66 4.50 0.25
C ALA A 58 4.68 6.04 0.10
N HIS A 59 3.52 6.64 -0.23
CA HIS A 59 3.37 8.09 -0.29
C HIS A 59 3.66 8.76 1.05
N ARG A 60 3.12 8.22 2.15
CA ARG A 60 3.42 8.70 3.51
C ARG A 60 4.89 8.53 3.89
N ALA A 61 5.56 7.52 3.36
CA ALA A 61 6.99 7.30 3.55
C ALA A 61 7.88 8.20 2.66
N GLY A 62 7.30 9.07 1.82
CA GLY A 62 8.04 9.92 0.88
C GLY A 62 8.60 9.18 -0.34
N ARG A 63 8.25 7.90 -0.51
CA ARG A 63 8.70 7.05 -1.63
C ARG A 63 7.73 7.20 -2.79
N PHE A 64 7.78 8.35 -3.45
CA PHE A 64 6.77 8.74 -4.44
C PHE A 64 6.79 7.86 -5.69
N ASP A 65 7.95 7.42 -6.17
CA ASP A 65 8.06 6.49 -7.30
C ASP A 65 7.40 5.13 -7.03
N GLU A 66 7.73 4.51 -5.89
CA GLU A 66 7.08 3.26 -5.45
C GLU A 66 5.57 3.45 -5.28
N ALA A 67 5.16 4.58 -4.70
CA ALA A 67 3.75 4.89 -4.51
C ALA A 67 3.00 4.97 -5.85
N ALA A 68 3.58 5.66 -6.84
CA ALA A 68 2.98 5.81 -8.16
C ALA A 68 2.87 4.48 -8.90
N ASP A 69 3.89 3.61 -8.82
CA ASP A 69 3.84 2.26 -9.43
C ASP A 69 2.69 1.43 -8.85
N HIS A 70 2.59 1.38 -7.52
CA HIS A 70 1.52 0.66 -6.83
C HIS A 70 0.13 1.20 -7.20
N VAL A 71 -0.06 2.52 -7.21
CA VAL A 71 -1.35 3.10 -7.60
C VAL A 71 -1.67 2.85 -9.09
N ARG A 72 -0.68 2.90 -9.98
CA ARG A 72 -0.87 2.52 -11.40
C ARG A 72 -1.33 1.07 -11.55
N ARG A 73 -0.76 0.15 -10.76
CA ARG A 73 -1.20 -1.25 -10.71
C ARG A 73 -2.62 -1.39 -10.15
N ALA A 74 -2.98 -0.59 -9.15
CA ALA A 74 -4.34 -0.55 -8.63
C ALA A 74 -5.35 -0.09 -9.69
N ILE A 75 -5.02 0.95 -10.46
CA ILE A 75 -5.84 1.45 -11.57
C ILE A 75 -5.97 0.38 -12.67
N ALA A 76 -4.87 -0.31 -13.01
CA ALA A 76 -4.91 -1.38 -14.01
C ALA A 76 -5.82 -2.55 -13.58
N ALA A 77 -5.81 -2.89 -12.28
CA ALA A 77 -6.67 -3.94 -11.73
C ALA A 77 -8.13 -3.49 -11.55
N SER A 78 -8.39 -2.21 -11.28
CA SER A 78 -9.72 -1.66 -11.07
C SER A 78 -9.84 -0.26 -11.68
N PRO A 79 -10.01 -0.16 -13.01
CA PRO A 79 -10.02 1.11 -13.73
C PRO A 79 -11.23 2.01 -13.41
N ARG A 80 -12.22 1.50 -12.64
CA ARG A 80 -13.38 2.25 -12.18
C ARG A 80 -13.19 2.93 -10.82
N GLN A 81 -12.04 2.76 -10.16
CA GLN A 81 -11.80 3.38 -8.86
C GLN A 81 -11.29 4.83 -9.02
N ALA A 82 -12.21 5.80 -8.94
CA ALA A 82 -11.88 7.23 -8.95
C ALA A 82 -10.90 7.63 -7.82
N GLU A 83 -10.95 6.93 -6.68
CA GLU A 83 -10.07 7.18 -5.53
C GLU A 83 -8.59 6.91 -5.86
N CYS A 84 -8.31 5.92 -6.70
CA CYS A 84 -6.96 5.60 -7.14
C CYS A 84 -6.37 6.74 -7.99
N HIS A 85 -7.15 7.32 -8.91
CA HIS A 85 -6.70 8.47 -9.71
C HIS A 85 -6.41 9.71 -8.85
N ASN A 86 -7.26 9.97 -7.84
CA ASN A 86 -7.01 11.06 -6.90
C ASN A 86 -5.71 10.84 -6.11
N THR A 87 -5.47 9.61 -5.67
CA THR A 87 -4.24 9.22 -4.96
C THR A 87 -3.01 9.40 -5.85
N LEU A 88 -3.07 8.99 -7.12
CA LEU A 88 -1.97 9.17 -8.07
C LEU A 88 -1.65 10.66 -8.27
N GLY A 89 -2.67 11.51 -8.46
CA GLY A 89 -2.47 12.95 -8.60
C GLY A 89 -1.83 13.59 -7.36
N ALA A 90 -2.21 13.14 -6.16
CA ALA A 90 -1.60 13.59 -4.92
C ALA A 90 -0.12 13.17 -4.81
N ILE A 91 0.21 11.95 -5.24
CA ILE A 91 1.58 11.42 -5.28
C ILE A 91 2.46 12.23 -6.24
N GLU A 92 2.03 12.40 -7.49
CA GLU A 92 2.77 13.13 -8.52
C GLU A 92 3.00 14.60 -8.12
N ARG A 93 2.00 15.25 -7.51
CA ARG A 93 2.14 16.62 -6.98
C ARG A 93 3.12 16.70 -5.81
N ALA A 94 3.29 15.65 -5.03
CA ALA A 94 4.29 15.61 -3.97
C ALA A 94 5.68 15.31 -4.54
N ALA A 95 5.78 14.40 -5.51
CA ALA A 95 7.02 14.08 -6.22
C ALA A 95 7.63 15.31 -6.91
N GLY A 96 6.84 16.03 -7.71
CA GLY A 96 7.32 17.23 -8.41
C GLY A 96 7.75 18.37 -7.48
N ARG A 97 7.16 18.45 -6.27
CA ARG A 97 7.61 19.39 -5.24
C ARG A 97 8.94 18.97 -4.61
N LEU A 98 9.17 17.67 -4.44
CA LEU A 98 10.44 17.13 -3.97
C LEU A 98 11.55 17.37 -5.01
N GLU A 99 11.28 17.08 -6.28
CA GLU A 99 12.24 17.33 -7.36
C GLU A 99 12.61 18.81 -7.47
N ALA A 100 11.61 19.70 -7.42
CA ALA A 100 11.84 21.14 -7.41
C ALA A 100 12.68 21.57 -6.19
N ALA A 101 12.41 21.02 -5.00
CA ALA A 101 13.20 21.31 -3.81
C ALA A 101 14.66 20.84 -3.95
N ILE A 102 14.88 19.62 -4.46
CA ILE A 102 16.23 19.08 -4.71
C ILE A 102 16.99 19.96 -5.72
N ALA A 103 16.32 20.41 -6.78
CA ALA A 103 16.92 21.28 -7.78
C ALA A 103 17.36 22.64 -7.21
N MET A 104 16.69 23.16 -6.18
CA MET A 104 17.07 24.42 -5.51
C MET A 104 18.27 24.29 -4.57
N PHE A 105 18.60 23.07 -4.12
CA PHE A 105 19.73 22.81 -3.22
C PHE A 105 21.02 22.37 -3.94
N ARG A 106 21.01 22.32 -5.27
CA ARG A 106 22.10 21.81 -6.10
C ARG A 106 22.90 22.93 -6.75
#